data_AF-A0A8T1EDE1-F1
#
_entry.id   AF-A0A8T1EDE1-F1
#
_cell.length_a   1.000
_cell.length_b   1.000
_cell.length_c   1.000
_cell.angle_alpha   90.00
_cell.angle_beta   90.00
_cell.angle_gamma   90.00
#
_symmetry.space_group_name_H-M   'P 1'
#
loop_
_entity.id
_entity.type
_entity.pdbx_description
1 polymer ?
#
loop_
_entity_poly.entity_id
_entity_poly.type
_entity_poly.pdbx_seq_one_letter_code
_entity_poly.pdbx_strand_id
1 'polypeptide(L)'
;MWYFLSLLSISGFEIDYANDAKQCKYIYDERVSGKATDQVNPLMHDFPEKNAIPRHIRRLTVYADSCGGQNKSNHVIHFFLALVRQGLLDMVDFKFFVCEHTKNACDRGFGQIRNRMARVDCWTVDDVVKNVAAAGNSSVVKRVTVEDNIFRDFKTVIQTTKTSPNDAGISEDLRRNIDKVKTPRSKVALMFERYLMPLTPPQPNAEKIDQMHRKVRPFVPSEFQNDPLYAAPTADEAASQRIPSVPD
;
A
#
# COMPACT_ATOMS: atom_id res chain seq x y z
N MET A 1 26.49 21.77 2.18
CA MET A 1 25.09 22.25 2.31
C MET A 1 24.18 21.15 1.77
N TRP A 2 23.65 20.29 2.64
CA TRP A 2 22.98 19.02 2.32
C TRP A 2 21.45 19.06 2.37
N TYR A 3 20.86 20.25 2.53
CA TYR A 3 19.52 20.36 3.10
C TYR A 3 18.36 19.96 2.18
N PHE A 4 18.58 19.75 0.87
CA PHE A 4 17.48 19.40 -0.04
C PHE A 4 17.89 18.45 -1.18
N LEU A 5 18.58 17.35 -0.88
CA LEU A 5 18.63 16.20 -1.79
C LEU A 5 17.41 15.32 -1.54
N SER A 6 16.47 15.27 -2.51
CA SER A 6 15.30 14.39 -2.42
C SER A 6 15.70 12.97 -2.82
N LEU A 7 15.96 12.12 -1.83
CA LEU A 7 16.22 10.70 -2.05
C LEU A 7 14.95 9.97 -2.52
N LEU A 8 15.13 8.79 -3.12
CA LEU A 8 14.02 7.92 -3.50
C LEU A 8 13.17 7.56 -2.28
N SER A 9 11.87 7.84 -2.34
CA SER A 9 10.96 7.48 -1.24
C SER A 9 10.56 6.01 -1.37
N ILE A 10 10.76 5.26 -0.29
CA ILE A 10 10.29 3.88 -0.15
C ILE A 10 9.07 3.85 0.76
N SER A 11 8.09 3.04 0.38
CA SER A 11 6.87 2.75 1.11
C SER A 11 6.91 1.31 1.62
N GLY A 12 6.47 1.12 2.86
CA GLY A 12 6.35 -0.19 3.48
C GLY A 12 4.97 -0.38 4.10
N PHE A 13 4.38 -1.56 3.89
CA PHE A 13 3.15 -1.98 4.55
C PHE A 13 3.33 -3.37 5.15
N GLU A 14 2.94 -3.56 6.41
CA GLU A 14 3.17 -4.80 7.15
C GLU A 14 1.86 -5.42 7.62
N ILE A 15 1.73 -6.73 7.40
CA ILE A 15 0.66 -7.59 7.91
C ILE A 15 1.29 -8.67 8.77
N ASP A 16 0.99 -8.67 10.07
CA ASP A 16 1.32 -9.76 10.98
C ASP A 16 0.21 -10.81 10.94
N TYR A 17 0.53 -12.00 10.43
CA TYR A 17 -0.39 -13.14 10.38
C TYR A 17 -0.12 -14.07 11.55
N ALA A 18 -0.80 -13.80 12.66
CA ALA A 18 -0.62 -14.48 13.93
C ALA A 18 -0.79 -16.00 13.85
N ASN A 19 -1.71 -16.50 13.00
CA ASN A 19 -1.97 -17.95 12.88
C ASN A 19 -0.74 -18.75 12.43
N ASP A 20 0.09 -18.17 11.54
CA ASP A 20 1.29 -18.82 11.02
C ASP A 20 2.58 -18.18 11.60
N ALA A 21 2.47 -17.31 12.60
CA ALA A 21 3.58 -16.52 13.15
C ALA A 21 4.45 -15.85 12.06
N LYS A 22 3.79 -15.31 11.04
CA LYS A 22 4.42 -14.82 9.81
C LYS A 22 4.18 -13.32 9.62
N GLN A 23 5.24 -12.57 9.36
CA GLN A 23 5.16 -11.15 9.04
C GLN A 23 5.33 -10.94 7.54
N CYS A 24 4.27 -10.52 6.86
CA CYS A 24 4.33 -10.15 5.45
C CYS A 24 4.59 -8.65 5.31
N LYS A 25 5.63 -8.28 4.56
CA LYS A 25 6.04 -6.90 4.34
C LYS A 25 6.02 -6.59 2.85
N TYR A 26 5.19 -5.63 2.46
CA TYR A 26 5.12 -5.12 1.10
C TYR A 26 6.03 -3.89 1.01
N ILE A 27 7.00 -3.93 0.09
CA ILE A 27 7.95 -2.83 -0.14
C ILE A 27 7.82 -2.37 -1.58
N TYR A 28 7.63 -1.07 -1.78
CA TYR A 28 7.58 -0.45 -3.10
C TYR A 28 8.11 0.97 -3.04
N ASP A 29 8.66 1.45 -4.15
CA ASP A 29 9.13 2.82 -4.26
C ASP A 29 8.07 3.72 -4.90
N GLU A 30 8.29 5.03 -4.77
CA GLU A 30 7.38 6.07 -5.27
C GLU A 30 7.11 6.05 -6.78
N ARG A 31 7.88 5.31 -7.60
CA ARG A 31 7.59 5.12 -9.03
C ARG A 31 6.51 4.08 -9.27
N VAL A 32 6.29 3.20 -8.29
CA VAL A 32 5.28 2.14 -8.38
C VAL A 32 3.92 2.67 -7.91
N SER A 33 3.88 3.33 -6.75
CA SER A 33 2.64 3.87 -6.17
C SER A 33 2.87 4.86 -5.02
N GLY A 34 1.79 5.55 -4.61
CA GLY A 34 1.79 6.49 -3.49
C GLY A 34 1.58 5.87 -2.10
N LYS A 35 1.36 6.73 -1.08
CA LYS A 35 1.17 6.35 0.34
C LYS A 35 -0.24 6.64 0.91
N ALA A 36 -1.25 6.75 0.06
CA ALA A 36 -2.61 7.10 0.46
C ALA A 36 -3.48 5.87 0.78
N THR A 37 -4.71 6.13 1.25
CA THR A 37 -5.72 5.10 1.57
C THR A 37 -5.97 4.14 0.41
N ASP A 38 -5.90 4.65 -0.83
CA ASP A 38 -6.18 3.92 -2.06
C ASP A 38 -5.14 2.80 -2.31
N GLN A 39 -3.98 2.85 -1.64
CA GLN A 39 -2.94 1.81 -1.69
C GLN A 39 -3.07 0.74 -0.60
N VAL A 40 -3.81 1.00 0.49
CA VAL A 40 -3.96 0.03 1.60
C VAL A 40 -4.89 -1.12 1.19
N ASN A 41 -6.03 -0.81 0.57
CA ASN A 41 -7.03 -1.80 0.15
C ASN A 41 -6.47 -2.89 -0.78
N PRO A 42 -5.70 -2.55 -1.84
CA PRO A 42 -5.12 -3.57 -2.70
C PRO A 42 -4.12 -4.50 -1.99
N LEU A 43 -3.31 -3.97 -1.07
CA LEU A 43 -2.37 -4.77 -0.28
C LEU A 43 -3.11 -5.68 0.71
N MET A 44 -4.20 -5.18 1.31
CA MET A 44 -5.12 -5.96 2.14
C MET A 44 -6.01 -6.93 1.36
N HIS A 45 -6.11 -6.80 0.03
CA HIS A 45 -6.78 -7.78 -0.83
C HIS A 45 -5.84 -8.92 -1.21
N ASP A 46 -4.61 -8.58 -1.64
CA ASP A 46 -3.60 -9.54 -2.05
C ASP A 46 -3.29 -10.56 -0.95
N PHE A 47 -3.24 -10.12 0.32
CA PHE A 47 -2.87 -11.00 1.41
C PHE A 47 -3.93 -12.09 1.72
N PRO A 48 -5.21 -11.78 2.03
CA PRO A 48 -6.23 -12.81 2.26
C PRO A 48 -6.49 -13.69 1.04
N GLU A 49 -6.45 -13.12 -0.17
CA GLU A 49 -6.62 -13.86 -1.42
C GLU A 49 -5.57 -14.95 -1.58
N LYS A 50 -4.33 -14.71 -1.13
CA LYS A 50 -3.23 -15.67 -1.25
C LYS A 50 -3.07 -16.60 -0.05
N ASN A 51 -3.47 -16.16 1.15
CA ASN A 51 -3.15 -16.88 2.39
C ASN A 51 -4.38 -17.44 3.11
N ALA A 52 -5.54 -16.79 3.03
CA ALA A 52 -6.73 -17.16 3.82
C ALA A 52 -7.81 -17.84 2.99
N ILE A 53 -8.19 -17.25 1.85
CA ILE A 53 -9.27 -17.75 0.98
C ILE A 53 -8.98 -19.16 0.44
N PRO A 54 -7.75 -19.48 -0.07
CA PRO A 54 -7.44 -20.82 -0.56
C PRO A 54 -7.47 -21.90 0.52
N ARG A 55 -7.33 -21.50 1.79
CA ARG A 55 -7.43 -22.39 2.96
C ARG A 55 -8.86 -22.50 3.50
N HIS A 56 -9.85 -21.99 2.77
CA HIS A 56 -11.25 -21.96 3.17
C HIS A 56 -11.49 -21.27 4.53
N ILE A 57 -10.65 -20.28 4.90
CA ILE A 57 -10.89 -19.46 6.07
C ILE A 57 -12.02 -18.50 5.75
N ARG A 58 -13.12 -18.59 6.51
CA ARG A 58 -14.35 -17.82 6.28
C ARG A 58 -14.53 -16.66 7.25
N ARG A 59 -13.76 -16.61 8.34
CA ARG A 59 -13.82 -15.54 9.34
C ARG A 59 -12.45 -14.93 9.53
N LEU A 60 -12.36 -13.61 9.42
CA LEU A 60 -11.11 -12.88 9.67
C LEU A 60 -11.28 -11.97 10.88
N THR A 61 -10.32 -12.01 11.79
CA THR A 61 -10.17 -10.97 12.82
C THR A 61 -8.96 -10.14 12.46
N VAL A 62 -9.18 -8.84 12.24
CA VAL A 62 -8.15 -7.89 11.82
C VAL A 62 -7.97 -6.88 12.93
N TYR A 63 -6.75 -6.77 13.45
CA TYR A 63 -6.36 -5.72 14.39
C TYR A 63 -5.56 -4.66 13.65
N ALA A 64 -5.95 -3.40 13.80
CA ALA A 64 -5.26 -2.27 13.18
C ALA A 64 -5.07 -1.10 14.15
N ASP A 65 -4.11 -0.24 13.86
CA ASP A 65 -3.95 1.05 14.52
C ASP A 65 -5.10 1.99 14.14
N SER A 66 -5.36 2.99 14.97
CA SER A 66 -6.47 3.94 14.79
C SER A 66 -6.17 5.05 13.76
N CYS A 67 -5.29 4.81 12.78
CA CYS A 67 -4.89 5.80 11.77
C CYS A 67 -6.05 6.12 10.80
N GLY A 68 -6.70 7.28 10.96
CA GLY A 68 -7.86 7.71 10.16
C GLY A 68 -7.60 7.85 8.65
N GLY A 69 -6.38 8.22 8.28
CA GLY A 69 -6.00 8.39 6.87
C GLY A 69 -5.70 7.08 6.14
N GLN A 70 -5.57 5.96 6.86
CA GLN A 70 -5.15 4.68 6.29
C GLN A 70 -6.12 3.58 6.69
N ASN A 71 -5.96 3.04 7.90
CA ASN A 71 -6.69 1.87 8.35
C ASN A 71 -8.10 2.17 8.81
N LYS A 72 -8.30 3.24 9.58
CA LYS A 72 -9.62 3.70 10.04
C LYS A 72 -10.28 4.62 9.01
N SER A 73 -10.32 4.17 7.76
CA SER A 73 -11.00 4.89 6.69
C SER A 73 -12.28 4.16 6.27
N ASN A 74 -13.29 4.92 5.85
CA ASN A 74 -14.53 4.34 5.30
C ASN A 74 -14.27 3.39 4.13
N HIS A 75 -13.22 3.65 3.34
CA HIS A 75 -12.86 2.80 2.22
C HIS A 75 -12.41 1.40 2.68
N VAL A 76 -11.64 1.29 3.76
CA VAL A 76 -11.19 0.00 4.31
C VAL A 76 -12.35 -0.78 4.92
N ILE A 77 -13.24 -0.11 5.64
CA ILE A 77 -14.43 -0.76 6.23
C ILE A 77 -15.33 -1.34 5.14
N HIS A 78 -15.66 -0.55 4.12
CA HIS A 78 -16.48 -1.02 3.01
C HIS A 78 -15.78 -2.09 2.16
N PHE A 79 -14.44 -2.07 2.07
CA PHE A 79 -13.66 -3.13 1.45
C PHE A 79 -13.92 -4.48 2.13
N PHE A 80 -13.78 -4.56 3.45
CA PHE A 80 -14.05 -5.81 4.19
C PHE A 80 -15.51 -6.26 4.04
N LEU A 81 -16.45 -5.32 4.06
CA LEU A 81 -17.85 -5.65 3.80
C LEU A 81 -18.05 -6.23 2.39
N ALA A 82 -17.37 -5.70 1.38
CA ALA A 82 -17.48 -6.21 0.03
C ALA A 82 -17.00 -7.67 -0.08
N LEU A 83 -15.92 -8.05 0.62
CA LEU A 83 -15.46 -9.44 0.69
C LEU A 83 -16.53 -10.38 1.28
N VAL A 84 -17.23 -9.93 2.32
CA VAL A 84 -18.36 -10.67 2.91
C VAL A 84 -19.53 -10.77 1.91
N ARG A 85 -19.82 -9.68 1.20
CA ARG A 85 -20.92 -9.61 0.21
C ARG A 85 -20.67 -10.49 -1.02
N GLN A 86 -19.42 -10.60 -1.45
CA GLN A 86 -18.99 -11.56 -2.47
C GLN A 86 -19.05 -13.00 -1.98
N GLY A 87 -19.29 -13.21 -0.68
CA GLY A 87 -19.31 -14.52 -0.04
C GLY A 87 -17.94 -15.20 -0.03
N LEU A 88 -16.86 -14.43 -0.13
CA LEU A 88 -15.50 -14.91 0.08
C LEU A 88 -15.28 -15.17 1.58
N LEU A 89 -15.81 -14.28 2.41
CA LEU A 89 -15.83 -14.38 3.87
C LEU A 89 -17.28 -14.39 4.37
N ASP A 90 -17.50 -14.98 5.54
CA ASP A 90 -18.78 -14.95 6.27
C ASP A 90 -18.80 -13.81 7.30
N MET A 91 -17.64 -13.49 7.88
CA MET A 91 -17.54 -12.44 8.91
C MET A 91 -16.13 -11.84 8.93
N VAL A 92 -16.07 -10.52 9.17
CA VAL A 92 -14.82 -9.81 9.45
C VAL A 92 -14.98 -9.03 10.76
N ASP A 93 -14.20 -9.39 11.77
CA ASP A 93 -14.06 -8.62 12.99
C ASP A 93 -12.94 -7.60 12.82
N PHE A 94 -13.28 -6.37 12.45
CA PHE A 94 -12.29 -5.30 12.30
C PHE A 94 -12.17 -4.48 13.58
N LYS A 95 -11.07 -4.68 14.30
CA LYS A 95 -10.84 -4.13 15.63
C LYS A 95 -9.73 -3.10 15.57
N PHE A 96 -9.98 -1.95 16.18
CA PHE A 96 -8.98 -0.92 16.35
C PHE A 96 -8.42 -0.99 17.75
N PHE A 97 -7.12 -0.85 17.85
CA PHE A 97 -6.53 -0.69 19.15
C PHE A 97 -6.73 0.74 19.68
N VAL A 98 -6.79 0.87 21.01
CA VAL A 98 -6.96 2.14 21.72
C VAL A 98 -5.73 3.03 21.55
N CYS A 99 -5.90 4.34 21.32
CA CYS A 99 -4.77 5.26 21.23
C CYS A 99 -3.81 5.09 22.44
N GLU A 100 -2.50 5.17 22.21
CA GLU A 100 -1.42 5.03 23.22
C GLU A 100 -0.95 3.60 23.60
N HIS A 101 -1.40 2.53 22.97
CA HIS A 101 -0.81 1.21 23.25
C HIS A 101 0.59 1.03 22.63
N THR A 102 1.43 0.21 23.26
CA THR A 102 2.78 -0.17 22.77
C THR A 102 2.83 -1.59 22.16
N LYS A 103 1.69 -2.26 21.94
CA LYS A 103 1.62 -3.70 21.63
C LYS A 103 1.19 -4.06 20.19
N ASN A 104 1.59 -3.28 19.20
CA ASN A 104 1.39 -3.66 17.80
C ASN A 104 2.60 -4.44 17.28
N ALA A 105 2.38 -5.66 16.78
CA ALA A 105 3.43 -6.48 16.19
C ALA A 105 4.07 -5.80 14.98
N CYS A 106 3.29 -5.07 14.18
CA CYS A 106 3.79 -4.33 13.03
C CYS A 106 4.69 -3.15 13.46
N ASP A 107 4.37 -2.42 14.54
CA ASP A 107 5.21 -1.33 15.04
C ASP A 107 6.58 -1.87 15.50
N ARG A 108 6.59 -3.05 16.13
CA ARG A 108 7.83 -3.75 16.48
C ARG A 108 8.60 -4.14 15.22
N GLY A 109 7.92 -4.69 14.20
CA GLY A 109 8.51 -5.06 12.92
C GLY A 109 9.21 -3.88 12.24
N PHE A 110 8.53 -2.75 12.11
CA PHE A 110 9.10 -1.50 11.61
C PHE A 110 10.20 -0.93 12.50
N GLY A 111 10.11 -1.08 13.81
CA GLY A 111 11.18 -0.72 14.74
C GLY A 111 12.48 -1.48 14.46
N GLN A 112 12.41 -2.78 14.18
CA GLN A 112 13.58 -3.58 13.79
C GLN A 112 14.16 -3.15 12.44
N ILE A 113 13.30 -2.88 11.46
CA ILE A 113 13.71 -2.35 10.14
C ILE A 113 14.47 -1.04 10.34
N ARG A 114 13.88 -0.07 11.05
CA ARG A 114 14.50 1.23 11.31
C ARG A 114 15.88 1.08 11.96
N ASN A 115 15.99 0.24 12.98
CA ASN A 115 17.26 0.03 13.69
C ASN A 115 18.34 -0.57 12.79
N ARG A 116 17.96 -1.47 11.86
CA ARG A 116 18.89 -2.05 10.89
C ARG A 116 19.29 -1.01 9.82
N MET A 117 18.31 -0.33 9.24
CA MET A 117 18.52 0.67 8.19
C MET A 117 19.38 1.84 8.67
N ALA A 118 19.37 2.16 9.97
CA ALA A 118 20.24 3.17 10.56
C ALA A 118 21.74 2.78 10.59
N ARG A 119 22.09 1.53 10.23
CA ARG A 119 23.45 0.97 10.33
C ARG A 119 23.99 0.46 8.99
N VAL A 120 23.22 0.57 7.91
CA VAL A 120 23.57 0.05 6.60
C VAL A 120 23.26 1.09 5.54
N ASP A 121 24.18 1.27 4.61
CA ASP A 121 23.92 2.07 3.42
C ASP A 121 23.15 1.21 2.40
N CYS A 122 22.12 1.79 1.79
CA CYS A 122 21.33 1.15 0.74
C CYS A 122 21.39 2.04 -0.51
N TRP A 123 21.93 1.51 -1.59
CA TRP A 123 22.14 2.24 -2.84
C TRP A 123 21.09 1.88 -3.88
N THR A 124 20.50 0.69 -3.75
CA THR A 124 19.44 0.19 -4.64
C THR A 124 18.17 -0.17 -3.87
N VAL A 125 17.04 -0.29 -4.58
CA VAL A 125 15.79 -0.80 -3.97
C VAL A 125 15.97 -2.25 -3.50
N ASP A 126 16.80 -3.03 -4.20
CA ASP A 126 17.11 -4.41 -3.80
C ASP A 126 17.90 -4.48 -2.49
N ASP A 127 18.80 -3.53 -2.23
CA ASP A 127 19.46 -3.43 -0.93
C ASP A 127 18.46 -3.18 0.20
N VAL A 128 17.44 -2.35 -0.04
CA VAL A 128 16.38 -2.10 0.92
C VAL A 128 15.58 -3.39 1.17
N VAL A 129 15.15 -4.08 0.12
CA VAL A 129 14.39 -5.34 0.24
C VAL A 129 15.20 -6.39 1.00
N LYS A 130 16.49 -6.56 0.66
CA LYS A 130 17.42 -7.47 1.34
C LYS A 130 17.56 -7.14 2.81
N ASN A 131 17.74 -5.86 3.15
CA ASN A 131 17.89 -5.45 4.55
C ASN A 131 16.58 -5.56 5.34
N VAL A 132 15.43 -5.25 4.74
CA VAL A 132 14.11 -5.47 5.36
C VAL A 132 13.89 -6.95 5.66
N ALA A 133 14.28 -7.84 4.73
CA ALA A 133 14.17 -9.29 4.92
C ALA A 133 15.06 -9.76 6.08
N ALA A 134 16.25 -9.19 6.21
CA ALA A 134 17.21 -9.53 7.26
C ALA A 134 16.95 -8.79 8.60
N ALA A 135 15.91 -7.95 8.70
CA ALA A 135 15.57 -7.25 9.94
C ALA A 135 14.73 -8.10 10.92
N GLY A 136 14.18 -9.25 10.50
CA GLY A 136 13.39 -10.12 11.39
C GLY A 136 13.35 -11.58 10.94
N ASN A 137 13.32 -12.49 11.91
CA ASN A 137 13.50 -13.94 11.68
C ASN A 137 12.34 -14.64 10.94
N SER A 138 11.15 -14.02 10.88
CA SER A 138 9.94 -14.59 10.23
C SER A 138 9.34 -13.66 9.16
N SER A 139 10.16 -12.83 8.53
CA SER A 139 9.71 -11.84 7.55
C SER A 139 9.64 -12.41 6.14
N VAL A 140 8.45 -12.44 5.54
CA VAL A 140 8.29 -12.60 4.09
C VAL A 140 8.16 -11.22 3.47
N VAL A 141 9.19 -10.83 2.73
CA VAL A 141 9.23 -9.52 2.05
C VAL A 141 8.80 -9.71 0.61
N LYS A 142 7.81 -8.92 0.20
CA LYS A 142 7.33 -8.84 -1.17
C LYS A 142 7.71 -7.47 -1.73
N ARG A 143 8.67 -7.46 -2.66
CA ARG A 143 8.92 -6.30 -3.52
C ARG A 143 7.73 -6.18 -4.47
N VAL A 144 6.99 -5.07 -4.40
CA VAL A 144 5.90 -4.78 -5.33
C VAL A 144 6.44 -3.90 -6.44
N THR A 145 6.19 -4.34 -7.65
CA THR A 145 6.60 -3.74 -8.91
C THR A 145 5.36 -3.32 -9.71
N VAL A 146 5.55 -2.57 -10.80
CA VAL A 146 4.43 -2.14 -11.65
C VAL A 146 3.77 -3.35 -12.32
N GLU A 147 4.57 -4.35 -12.67
CA GLU A 147 4.18 -5.58 -13.34
C GLU A 147 3.27 -6.46 -12.47
N ASP A 148 3.38 -6.36 -11.14
CA ASP A 148 2.52 -7.11 -10.22
C ASP A 148 1.04 -6.69 -10.31
N ASN A 149 0.75 -5.48 -10.82
CA ASN A 149 -0.60 -4.95 -11.03
C ASN A 149 -1.54 -5.11 -9.80
N ILE A 150 -0.95 -4.94 -8.61
CA ILE A 150 -1.66 -5.06 -7.32
C ILE A 150 -2.43 -3.79 -7.04
N PHE A 151 -1.87 -2.61 -7.35
CA PHE A 151 -2.51 -1.33 -7.10
C PHE A 151 -3.66 -1.12 -8.08
N ARG A 152 -4.90 -1.26 -7.58
CA ARG A 152 -6.13 -1.15 -8.35
C ARG A 152 -7.11 -0.20 -7.68
N ASP A 153 -8.02 0.38 -8.46
CA ASP A 153 -8.97 1.37 -7.96
C ASP A 153 -10.15 0.73 -7.21
N PHE A 154 -9.86 0.30 -5.97
CA PHE A 154 -10.90 -0.14 -5.04
C PHE A 154 -11.83 1.00 -4.64
N LYS A 155 -11.36 2.26 -4.66
CA LYS A 155 -12.12 3.40 -4.17
C LYS A 155 -13.37 3.63 -5.01
N THR A 156 -13.25 3.61 -6.33
CA THR A 156 -14.38 3.81 -7.25
C THR A 156 -15.39 2.66 -7.14
N VAL A 157 -14.91 1.41 -7.10
CA VAL A 157 -15.76 0.23 -6.90
C VAL A 157 -16.46 0.28 -5.54
N ILE A 158 -15.76 0.72 -4.50
CA ILE A 158 -16.33 0.82 -3.16
C ILE A 158 -17.33 1.98 -3.09
N GLN A 159 -17.01 3.17 -3.61
CA GLN A 159 -17.90 4.34 -3.62
C GLN A 159 -19.21 4.06 -4.34
N THR A 160 -19.16 3.34 -5.46
CA THR A 160 -20.36 2.88 -6.17
C THR A 160 -21.16 1.82 -5.40
N THR A 161 -20.62 1.29 -4.29
CA THR A 161 -21.30 0.37 -3.37
C THR A 161 -21.60 0.97 -1.97
N LYS A 162 -21.21 2.23 -1.69
CA LYS A 162 -21.35 2.89 -0.37
C LYS A 162 -22.80 3.20 0.06
N THR A 163 -23.00 3.19 1.38
CA THR A 163 -24.12 3.80 2.13
C THR A 163 -23.56 4.47 3.40
N SER A 164 -24.14 5.58 3.87
CA SER A 164 -23.66 6.34 5.03
C SER A 164 -24.02 5.68 6.39
N PRO A 165 -23.20 5.88 7.45
CA PRO A 165 -23.52 5.46 8.82
C PRO A 165 -24.45 6.45 9.52
N ASN A 166 -25.32 5.98 10.41
CA ASN A 166 -25.92 6.80 11.46
C ASN A 166 -25.45 6.27 12.82
N ASP A 167 -24.94 7.15 13.69
CA ASP A 167 -24.29 6.76 14.94
C ASP A 167 -25.24 6.16 16.00
N ALA A 168 -24.77 5.06 16.62
CA ALA A 168 -24.53 4.88 18.05
C ALA A 168 -24.12 3.42 18.31
N GLY A 169 -22.85 3.05 18.08
CA GLY A 169 -22.28 1.75 18.44
C GLY A 169 -23.15 0.53 18.08
N ILE A 170 -23.38 0.30 16.79
CA ILE A 170 -24.34 -0.67 16.27
C ILE A 170 -23.60 -1.76 15.48
N SER A 171 -24.03 -3.02 15.60
CA SER A 171 -23.72 -4.05 14.59
C SER A 171 -24.43 -3.68 13.29
N GLU A 172 -23.82 -2.83 12.48
CA GLU A 172 -24.43 -2.33 11.25
C GLU A 172 -24.20 -3.27 10.07
N ASP A 173 -25.30 -3.67 9.44
CA ASP A 173 -25.28 -4.28 8.12
C ASP A 173 -25.22 -3.18 7.05
N LEU A 174 -24.00 -2.78 6.63
CA LEU A 174 -23.78 -1.60 5.74
C LEU A 174 -24.21 -1.82 4.26
N ARG A 175 -25.24 -2.64 3.99
CA ARG A 175 -25.83 -2.78 2.64
C ARG A 175 -26.45 -1.46 2.16
N ARG A 176 -26.28 -1.17 0.87
CA ARG A 176 -27.16 -0.25 0.15
C ARG A 176 -28.61 -0.76 0.21
N ASN A 177 -29.49 0.07 0.75
CA ASN A 177 -30.93 0.03 0.50
C ASN A 177 -31.23 1.00 -0.65
N ILE A 178 -31.22 0.52 -1.89
CA ILE A 178 -31.88 1.23 -3.00
C ILE A 178 -33.22 0.52 -3.17
N ASP A 179 -34.32 1.22 -2.93
CA ASP A 179 -35.70 0.69 -3.01
C ASP A 179 -35.96 -0.59 -2.18
N LYS A 180 -35.22 -0.79 -1.08
CA LYS A 180 -35.25 -2.00 -0.22
C LYS A 180 -34.74 -3.29 -0.90
N VAL A 181 -34.07 -3.21 -2.05
CA VAL A 181 -33.52 -4.38 -2.75
C VAL A 181 -32.02 -4.54 -2.44
N LYS A 182 -31.66 -5.69 -1.86
CA LYS A 182 -30.25 -6.02 -1.54
C LYS A 182 -29.45 -6.16 -2.83
N THR A 183 -28.27 -5.51 -2.90
CA THR A 183 -27.33 -5.73 -4.01
C THR A 183 -26.97 -7.22 -4.07
N PRO A 184 -27.24 -7.93 -5.17
CA PRO A 184 -26.96 -9.36 -5.27
C PRO A 184 -25.46 -9.65 -5.17
N ARG A 185 -25.11 -10.82 -4.60
CA ARG A 185 -23.72 -11.32 -4.54
C ARG A 185 -23.04 -11.29 -5.91
N SER A 186 -23.75 -11.74 -6.94
CA SER A 186 -23.27 -11.76 -8.34
C SER A 186 -22.92 -10.36 -8.85
N LYS A 187 -23.69 -9.34 -8.47
CA LYS A 187 -23.43 -7.95 -8.86
C LYS A 187 -22.16 -7.42 -8.20
N VAL A 188 -21.94 -7.68 -6.91
CA VAL A 188 -20.71 -7.23 -6.21
C VAL A 188 -19.48 -7.94 -6.77
N ALA A 189 -19.56 -9.25 -7.00
CA ALA A 189 -18.48 -10.02 -7.62
C ALA A 189 -18.14 -9.47 -9.01
N LEU A 190 -19.15 -9.26 -9.85
CA LEU A 190 -18.98 -8.69 -11.19
C LEU A 190 -18.42 -7.27 -11.16
N MET A 191 -18.71 -6.50 -10.10
CA MET A 191 -18.14 -5.17 -9.94
C MET A 191 -16.63 -5.19 -9.67
N PHE A 192 -16.18 -6.10 -8.80
CA PHE A 192 -14.75 -6.29 -8.54
C PHE A 192 -14.02 -6.92 -9.73
N GLU A 193 -14.69 -7.80 -10.48
CA GLU A 193 -14.10 -8.42 -11.66
C GLU A 193 -13.96 -7.44 -12.84
N ARG A 194 -15.00 -6.64 -13.11
CA ARG A 194 -15.06 -5.82 -14.34
C ARG A 194 -14.67 -4.35 -14.18
N TYR A 195 -14.79 -3.78 -12.99
CA TYR A 195 -14.59 -2.33 -12.79
C TYR A 195 -13.38 -2.00 -11.92
N LEU A 196 -12.62 -3.01 -11.49
CA LEU A 196 -11.45 -2.82 -10.64
C LEU A 196 -10.22 -2.63 -11.53
N MET A 197 -10.07 -1.40 -12.02
CA MET A 197 -9.04 -1.02 -12.99
C MET A 197 -7.67 -0.85 -12.32
N PRO A 198 -6.56 -1.16 -13.02
CA PRO A 198 -5.21 -0.81 -12.58
C PRO A 198 -5.10 0.68 -12.28
N LEU A 199 -4.47 1.03 -11.15
CA LEU A 199 -4.05 2.41 -10.91
C LEU A 199 -2.87 2.70 -11.84
N THR A 200 -2.91 3.83 -12.52
CA THR A 200 -1.76 4.33 -13.27
C THR A 200 -0.63 4.61 -12.29
N PRO A 201 0.57 4.05 -12.50
CA PRO A 201 1.74 4.42 -11.73
C PRO A 201 1.93 5.94 -11.77
N PRO A 202 2.40 6.55 -10.68
CA PRO A 202 2.72 7.96 -10.68
C PRO A 202 3.76 8.26 -11.76
N GLN A 203 3.55 9.34 -12.50
CA GLN A 203 4.51 9.77 -13.50
C GLN A 203 5.83 10.13 -12.80
N PRO A 204 6.98 9.67 -13.32
CA PRO A 204 8.27 10.04 -12.78
C PRO A 204 8.40 11.56 -12.70
N ASN A 205 8.69 12.09 -11.52
CA ASN A 205 8.93 13.52 -11.37
C ASN A 205 10.25 13.86 -12.08
N ALA A 206 10.17 14.61 -13.18
CA ALA A 206 11.32 14.97 -13.99
C ALA A 206 12.39 15.73 -13.19
N GLU A 207 12.01 16.61 -12.25
CA GLU A 207 12.95 17.29 -11.35
C GLU A 207 13.72 16.27 -10.51
N LYS A 208 13.01 15.24 -10.03
CA LYS A 208 13.60 14.20 -9.20
C LYS A 208 14.52 13.29 -9.99
N ILE A 209 14.15 12.90 -11.22
CA ILE A 209 15.03 12.12 -12.10
C ILE A 209 16.34 12.87 -12.35
N ASP A 210 16.25 14.15 -12.70
CA ASP A 210 17.44 14.96 -12.93
C ASP A 210 18.27 15.15 -11.67
N GLN A 211 17.63 15.34 -10.52
CA GLN A 211 18.30 15.40 -9.24
C GLN A 211 19.04 14.09 -8.92
N MET A 212 18.41 12.93 -9.14
CA MET A 212 19.02 11.62 -8.92
C MET A 212 20.24 11.44 -9.82
N HIS A 213 20.14 11.77 -11.11
CA HIS A 213 21.23 11.63 -12.07
C HIS A 213 22.36 12.67 -11.88
N ARG A 214 22.06 13.96 -11.75
CA ARG A 214 23.08 15.02 -11.72
C ARG A 214 23.63 15.29 -10.33
N LYS A 215 22.80 15.23 -9.29
CA LYS A 215 23.18 15.63 -7.92
C LYS A 215 23.48 14.45 -7.01
N VAL A 216 22.75 13.34 -7.11
CA VAL A 216 22.93 12.18 -6.22
C VAL A 216 23.98 11.20 -6.77
N ARG A 217 23.90 10.83 -8.06
CA ARG A 217 24.79 9.85 -8.71
C ARG A 217 26.30 10.06 -8.47
N PRO A 218 26.86 11.30 -8.45
CA PRO A 218 28.29 11.48 -8.18
C PRO A 218 28.76 11.00 -6.80
N PHE A 219 27.85 10.87 -5.84
CA PHE A 219 28.14 10.38 -4.48
C PHE A 219 27.85 8.89 -4.31
N VAL A 220 27.35 8.23 -5.36
CA VAL A 220 27.03 6.79 -5.35
C VAL A 220 28.30 6.00 -5.70
N PRO A 221 28.61 4.89 -5.00
CA PRO A 221 29.72 4.03 -5.35
C PRO A 221 29.66 3.57 -6.81
N SER A 222 30.82 3.44 -7.46
CA SER A 222 30.92 3.15 -8.89
C SER A 222 30.15 1.90 -9.32
N GLU A 223 30.08 0.88 -8.47
CA GLU A 223 29.32 -0.35 -8.77
C GLU A 223 27.80 -0.13 -8.91
N PHE A 224 27.24 0.92 -8.32
CA PHE A 224 25.79 1.21 -8.34
C PHE A 224 25.42 2.35 -9.28
N GLN A 225 26.39 3.10 -9.84
CA GLN A 225 26.12 4.24 -10.71
C GLN A 225 25.43 3.89 -12.04
N ASN A 226 25.41 2.61 -12.41
CA ASN A 226 24.73 2.09 -13.61
C ASN A 226 23.32 1.54 -13.32
N ASP A 227 22.86 1.59 -12.07
CA ASP A 227 21.49 1.21 -11.72
C ASP A 227 20.49 2.12 -12.48
N PRO A 228 19.38 1.58 -13.02
CA PRO A 228 18.34 2.36 -13.68
C PRO A 228 17.80 3.54 -12.86
N LEU A 229 17.88 3.48 -11.52
CA LEU A 229 17.55 4.59 -10.62
C LEU A 229 18.35 5.87 -10.91
N TYR A 230 19.58 5.74 -11.39
CA TYR A 230 20.49 6.85 -11.67
C TYR A 230 20.66 7.10 -13.18
N ALA A 231 19.78 6.55 -14.02
CA ALA A 231 19.83 6.78 -15.46
C ALA A 231 19.63 8.27 -15.80
N ALA A 232 20.23 8.72 -16.90
CA ALA A 232 20.01 10.06 -17.41
C ALA A 232 18.54 10.25 -17.82
N PRO A 233 17.95 11.45 -17.62
CA PRO A 233 16.59 11.73 -18.04
C PRO A 233 16.45 11.61 -19.56
N THR A 234 15.34 11.03 -20.00
CA THR A 234 14.96 10.99 -21.41
C THR A 234 14.59 12.38 -21.95
N ALA A 235 14.50 12.52 -23.27
CA ALA A 235 14.15 13.80 -23.90
C ALA A 235 12.77 14.32 -23.43
N ASP A 236 11.80 13.42 -23.28
CA ASP A 236 10.43 13.76 -22.86
C ASP A 236 10.38 14.17 -21.37
N GLU A 237 11.13 13.47 -20.51
CA GLU A 237 11.27 13.83 -19.09
C GLU A 237 11.97 15.18 -18.94
N ALA A 238 13.03 15.43 -19.71
CA ALA A 238 13.75 16.70 -19.70
C ALA A 238 12.91 17.86 -20.24
N ALA A 239 12.06 17.62 -21.25
CA ALA A 239 11.12 18.63 -21.77
C ALA A 239 10.04 18.99 -20.75
N SER A 240 9.57 18.02 -19.94
CA SER A 240 8.55 18.23 -18.91
C SER A 240 8.99 19.15 -17.76
N GLN A 241 10.30 19.40 -17.61
CA GLN A 241 10.81 20.41 -16.66
C GLN A 241 10.61 21.86 -17.14
N ARG A 242 10.39 22.09 -18.45
CA ARG A 242 10.38 23.43 -19.08
C ARG A 242 8.96 23.97 -19.28
N ILE A 243 8.09 23.91 -18.27
CA ILE A 243 6.82 24.67 -18.30
C ILE A 243 7.16 26.14 -17.96
N PRO A 244 6.64 27.15 -18.70
CA PRO A 244 7.15 28.51 -18.63
C PRO A 244 6.86 29.15 -17.27
N SER A 245 7.85 29.85 -16.72
CA SER A 245 7.63 30.85 -15.68
C SER A 245 6.50 31.78 -16.10
N VAL A 246 5.45 31.87 -15.29
CA VAL A 246 4.40 32.89 -15.44
C VAL A 246 5.10 34.25 -15.41
N PRO A 247 4.93 35.12 -16.41
CA PRO A 247 5.48 36.48 -16.35
C PRO A 247 4.79 37.24 -15.21
N ASP A 248 5.59 37.94 -14.41
CA ASP A 248 5.16 38.80 -13.31
C ASP A 248 4.15 39.88 -13.74
#